data_AF-F6M0A0-F1
#
_entry.id   AF-F6M0A0-F1
#
_cell.length_a   1.000
_cell.length_b   1.000
_cell.length_c   1.000
_cell.angle_alpha   90.00
_cell.angle_beta   90.00
_cell.angle_gamma   90.00
#
_symmetry.space_group_name_H-M   'P 1'
#
loop_
_entity.id
_entity.type
_entity.pdbx_description
1 polymer ?
#
loop_
_entity_poly.entity_id
_entity_poly.type
_entity_poly.pdbx_seq_one_letter_code
_entity_poly.pdbx_strand_id
1 'polypeptide(L)'
;AGAPMRLQLNTDESYALSIGSNSAGQVTANITANNFFGARHGLETLSQLIVYDDIRREVQVVANASIADAPFYKWRGLLLDTSRNYYSVKAIKRTL
;
A
#
# COMPACT_ATOMS: atom_id res chain seq x y z
N ALA A 1 -18.24 -9.98 -14.47
CA ALA A 1 -17.41 -10.96 -13.74
C ALA A 1 -16.60 -10.21 -12.70
N GLY A 2 -16.88 -10.39 -11.42
CA GLY A 2 -16.24 -9.62 -10.34
C GLY A 2 -14.82 -10.10 -10.08
N ALA A 3 -13.91 -9.18 -9.73
CA ALA A 3 -12.56 -9.53 -9.30
C ALA A 3 -12.60 -10.55 -8.15
N PRO A 4 -11.70 -11.53 -8.12
CA PRO A 4 -11.70 -12.56 -7.08
C PRO A 4 -11.55 -11.93 -5.69
N MET A 5 -12.50 -12.20 -4.79
CA MET A 5 -12.48 -11.71 -3.40
C MET A 5 -11.41 -12.38 -2.51
N ARG A 6 -10.61 -13.31 -3.06
CA ARG A 6 -9.58 -14.06 -2.32
C ARG A 6 -8.25 -13.95 -3.05
N LEU A 7 -7.17 -13.79 -2.27
CA LEU A 7 -5.80 -13.78 -2.79
C LEU A 7 -5.44 -15.18 -3.29
N GLN A 8 -4.92 -15.25 -4.52
CA GLN A 8 -4.42 -16.46 -5.17
C GLN A 8 -2.98 -16.21 -5.64
N LEU A 9 -2.23 -17.27 -5.93
CA LEU A 9 -0.84 -17.14 -6.38
C LEU A 9 -0.69 -16.27 -7.64
N ASN A 10 -1.68 -16.32 -8.55
CA ASN A 10 -1.67 -15.56 -9.79
C ASN A 10 -2.50 -14.27 -9.71
N THR A 11 -2.87 -13.82 -8.50
CA THR A 11 -3.54 -12.53 -8.34
C THR A 11 -2.63 -11.43 -8.85
N ASP A 12 -3.19 -10.56 -9.70
CA ASP A 12 -2.49 -9.37 -10.16
C ASP A 12 -2.41 -8.34 -9.02
N GLU A 13 -1.20 -8.02 -8.59
CA GLU A 13 -0.92 -7.07 -7.51
C GLU A 13 -0.38 -5.74 -8.02
N SER A 14 -0.41 -5.51 -9.34
CA SER A 14 0.06 -4.26 -9.96
C SER A 14 -0.85 -3.06 -9.65
N TYR A 15 -0.24 -1.89 -9.59
CA TYR A 15 -0.94 -0.62 -9.46
C TYR A 15 -0.20 0.53 -10.15
N ALA A 16 -0.94 1.59 -10.45
CA ALA A 16 -0.40 2.88 -10.86
C ALA A 16 -0.89 3.97 -9.90
N LEU A 17 0.00 4.83 -9.44
CA LEU A 17 -0.28 5.99 -8.59
C LEU A 17 0.19 7.25 -9.31
N SER A 18 -0.74 8.20 -9.50
CA SER A 18 -0.44 9.53 -10.02
C SER A 18 -0.86 10.58 -9.01
N ILE A 19 0.07 11.46 -8.66
CA ILE A 19 -0.20 12.61 -7.79
C ILE A 19 0.02 13.88 -8.60
N GLY A 20 -0.93 14.81 -8.50
CA GLY A 20 -0.80 16.14 -9.10
C GLY A 20 -1.43 17.21 -8.23
N SER A 21 -0.79 18.36 -8.16
CA SER A 21 -1.30 19.57 -7.51
C SER A 21 -1.91 20.53 -8.54
N ASN A 22 -3.10 21.07 -8.26
CA ASN A 22 -3.67 22.14 -9.08
C ASN A 22 -3.22 23.53 -8.59
N SER A 23 -3.47 24.57 -9.40
CA SER A 23 -3.12 25.97 -9.08
C SER A 23 -3.86 26.51 -7.84
N ALA A 24 -4.89 25.82 -7.36
CA ALA A 24 -5.63 26.16 -6.14
C ALA A 24 -5.05 25.49 -4.87
N GLY A 25 -3.91 24.78 -4.99
CA GLY A 25 -3.24 24.13 -3.87
C GLY A 25 -3.87 22.80 -3.44
N GLN A 26 -4.84 22.27 -4.20
CA GLN A 26 -5.41 20.95 -3.93
C GLN A 26 -4.54 19.88 -4.60
N VAL A 27 -4.26 18.83 -3.84
CA VAL A 27 -3.51 17.66 -4.32
C VAL A 27 -4.49 16.52 -4.59
N THR A 28 -4.45 15.99 -5.81
CA THR A 28 -5.23 14.82 -6.21
C THR A 28 -4.28 13.63 -6.37
N ALA A 29 -4.51 12.58 -5.58
CA ALA A 29 -3.83 11.30 -5.71
C ALA A 29 -4.79 10.28 -6.34
N ASN A 30 -4.46 9.77 -7.52
CA ASN A 30 -5.25 8.77 -8.22
C ASN A 30 -4.51 7.42 -8.23
N ILE A 31 -5.16 6.39 -7.69
CA ILE A 31 -4.64 5.01 -7.68
C ILE A 31 -5.52 4.17 -8.61
N THR A 32 -4.90 3.58 -9.61
CA THR A 32 -5.54 2.67 -10.56
C THR A 32 -4.96 1.28 -10.38
N ALA A 33 -5.81 0.27 -10.19
CA ALA A 33 -5.41 -1.12 -10.07
C ALA A 33 -6.51 -2.04 -10.61
N ASN A 34 -6.13 -3.25 -11.02
CA ASN A 34 -7.06 -4.23 -11.58
C ASN A 34 -7.98 -4.88 -10.52
N ASN A 35 -7.60 -4.80 -9.24
CA ASN A 35 -8.36 -5.34 -8.13
C ASN A 35 -7.95 -4.68 -6.79
N PHE A 36 -8.62 -5.11 -5.71
CA PHE A 36 -8.39 -4.63 -4.36
C PHE A 36 -6.94 -4.81 -3.87
N PHE A 37 -6.25 -5.89 -4.24
CA PHE A 37 -4.90 -6.16 -3.73
C PHE A 37 -3.88 -5.16 -4.26
N GLY A 38 -3.91 -4.88 -5.56
CA GLY A 38 -3.12 -3.79 -6.16
C GLY A 38 -3.50 -2.43 -5.59
N ALA A 39 -4.79 -2.13 -5.45
CA ALA A 39 -5.24 -0.86 -4.87
C ALA A 39 -4.74 -0.65 -3.43
N ARG A 40 -4.76 -1.71 -2.61
CA ARG A 40 -4.22 -1.69 -1.24
C ARG A 40 -2.71 -1.42 -1.22
N HIS A 41 -1.94 -2.01 -2.14
CA HIS A 41 -0.50 -1.68 -2.28
C HIS A 41 -0.29 -0.23 -2.67
N GLY A 42 -1.08 0.30 -3.61
CA GLY A 42 -1.02 1.71 -3.98
C GLY A 42 -1.33 2.66 -2.83
N LEU A 43 -2.27 2.30 -1.94
CA LEU A 43 -2.57 3.08 -0.72
C LEU A 43 -1.42 3.06 0.28
N GLU A 44 -0.76 1.91 0.45
CA GLU A 44 0.43 1.79 1.29
C GLU A 44 1.56 2.70 0.77
N THR A 45 1.83 2.66 -0.52
CA THR A 45 2.83 3.55 -1.16
C THR A 45 2.45 5.02 -1.03
N LEU A 46 1.17 5.38 -1.21
CA LEU A 46 0.70 6.75 -0.99
C LEU A 46 0.95 7.22 0.46
N SER A 47 0.73 6.34 1.45
CA SER A 47 0.97 6.69 2.86
C SER A 47 2.42 7.06 3.14
N GLN A 48 3.38 6.44 2.45
CA GLN A 48 4.81 6.74 2.56
C GLN A 48 5.20 8.07 1.89
N LEU A 49 4.35 8.61 1.00
CA LEU A 49 4.55 9.91 0.35
C LEU A 49 3.95 11.08 1.16
N ILE A 50 3.34 10.78 2.31
CA ILE A 50 2.81 11.75 3.26
C ILE A 50 3.78 11.78 4.45
N VAL A 51 4.35 12.96 4.72
CA VAL A 51 5.34 13.16 5.77
C VAL A 51 4.92 14.28 6.71
N TYR A 52 5.35 14.20 7.96
CA TYR A 52 5.20 15.30 8.90
C TYR A 52 6.50 16.12 8.94
N ASP A 53 6.38 17.42 8.68
CA ASP A 53 7.49 18.37 8.80
C ASP A 53 7.51 18.94 10.22
N ASP A 54 8.44 18.48 11.05
CA ASP A 54 8.57 18.92 12.45
C ASP A 54 8.97 20.40 12.60
N ILE A 55 9.65 20.98 11.59
CA ILE A 55 10.11 22.38 11.63
C ILE A 55 8.91 23.31 11.39
N ARG A 56 8.08 22.97 10.39
CA ARG A 56 6.89 23.75 10.02
C ARG A 56 5.63 23.34 10.78
N ARG A 57 5.68 22.20 11.48
CA ARG A 57 4.56 21.58 12.22
C ARG A 57 3.34 21.27 11.35
N GLU A 58 3.58 20.86 10.11
CA GLU A 58 2.53 20.60 9.12
C GLU A 58 2.71 19.24 8.44
N VAL A 59 1.61 18.68 7.94
CA VAL A 59 1.65 17.48 7.10
C VAL A 59 1.89 17.92 5.66
N GLN A 60 2.91 17.34 5.02
CA GLN A 60 3.26 17.57 3.63
C GLN A 60 3.06 16.29 2.83
N VAL A 61 2.75 16.46 1.54
CA VAL A 61 2.64 15.37 0.57
C VAL A 61 3.43 15.75 -0.68
N VAL A 62 4.00 14.76 -1.35
CA VAL A 62 4.70 14.97 -2.62
C VAL A 62 3.76 15.63 -3.64
N ALA A 63 4.17 16.76 -4.21
CA ALA A 63 3.30 17.58 -5.08
C ALA A 63 2.99 16.92 -6.43
N ASN A 64 3.97 16.24 -7.03
CA ASN A 64 3.82 15.54 -8.30
C ASN A 64 4.61 14.24 -8.28
N ALA A 65 3.95 13.13 -8.59
CA ALA A 65 4.59 11.81 -8.69
C ALA A 65 3.84 10.94 -9.70
N SER A 66 4.58 10.09 -10.42
CA SER A 66 4.00 9.05 -11.28
C SER A 66 4.74 7.75 -10.99
N ILE A 67 4.00 6.75 -10.49
CA ILE A 67 4.52 5.47 -10.03
C ILE A 67 3.71 4.37 -10.71
N ALA A 68 4.39 3.41 -11.32
CA ALA A 68 3.82 2.16 -11.78
C ALA A 68 4.64 1.03 -11.16
N ASP A 69 3.98 0.16 -10.40
CA ASP A 69 4.68 -0.84 -9.60
C ASP A 69 3.93 -2.19 -9.58
N ALA A 70 4.69 -3.26 -9.43
CA ALA A 70 4.21 -4.63 -9.34
C ALA A 70 5.28 -5.53 -8.69
N PRO A 71 4.89 -6.52 -7.87
CA PRO A 71 5.85 -7.41 -7.26
C PRO A 71 6.48 -8.36 -8.30
N PHE A 72 7.80 -8.49 -8.27
CA PHE A 72 8.50 -9.46 -9.13
C PHE A 72 8.19 -10.91 -8.74
N TYR A 73 8.16 -11.22 -7.44
CA TYR A 73 7.84 -12.54 -6.92
C TYR A 73 6.42 -12.59 -6.37
N LYS A 74 5.65 -13.60 -6.81
CA LYS A 74 4.25 -13.82 -6.40
C LYS A 74 4.09 -14.26 -4.93
N TRP A 75 5.12 -14.89 -4.34
CA TRP A 75 5.10 -15.36 -2.95
C TRP A 75 6.09 -14.57 -2.09
N ARG A 76 5.58 -13.87 -1.07
CA ARG A 76 6.35 -12.99 -0.16
C ARG A 76 5.89 -13.21 1.28
N GLY A 77 6.09 -14.43 1.79
CA GLY A 77 5.57 -14.87 3.09
C GLY A 77 6.61 -14.92 4.21
N LEU A 78 6.12 -14.91 5.45
CA LEU A 78 6.88 -15.14 6.68
C LEU A 78 6.34 -16.40 7.39
N LEU A 79 7.22 -17.30 7.84
CA LEU A 79 6.82 -18.46 8.64
C LEU A 79 6.91 -18.11 10.14
N LEU A 80 5.79 -18.28 10.85
CA LEU A 80 5.72 -18.10 12.31
C LEU A 80 5.36 -19.43 12.99
N ASP A 81 6.28 -19.96 13.80
CA ASP A 81 6.05 -21.18 14.59
C ASP A 81 5.41 -20.83 15.95
N THR A 82 4.13 -21.18 16.10
CA THR A 82 3.35 -20.98 17.34
C THR A 82 3.23 -22.26 18.19
N SER A 83 3.94 -23.33 17.82
CA SER A 83 3.89 -24.63 18.51
C SER A 83 4.92 -24.75 19.62
N ARG A 84 6.15 -24.30 19.40
CA ARG A 84 7.24 -24.36 20.39
C ARG A 84 7.03 -23.40 21.55
N ASN A 85 6.53 -22.21 21.25
CA ASN A 85 6.20 -21.17 22.21
C ASN A 85 4.92 -20.45 21.78
N TYR A 86 4.10 -20.06 22.77
CA TYR A 86 2.85 -19.38 22.50
C TYR A 86 3.08 -17.94 22.02
N TYR A 87 2.39 -17.58 20.93
CA TYR A 87 2.21 -16.20 20.49
C TYR A 87 0.76 -15.78 20.68
N SER A 88 0.53 -14.69 21.41
CA SER A 88 -0.81 -14.15 21.55
C SER A 88 -1.39 -13.73 20.19
N VAL A 89 -2.71 -13.85 20.03
CA VAL A 89 -3.41 -13.38 18.83
C VAL A 89 -3.13 -11.90 18.57
N LYS A 90 -2.97 -11.09 19.63
CA LYS A 90 -2.57 -9.67 19.51
C LYS A 90 -1.18 -9.50 18.90
N ALA A 91 -0.22 -10.34 19.29
CA ALA A 91 1.12 -10.31 18.71
C ALA A 91 1.13 -10.74 17.24
N ILE A 92 0.33 -11.75 16.89
CA ILE A 92 0.17 -12.19 15.49
C ILE A 92 -0.43 -11.06 14.64
N LYS A 93 -1.52 -10.42 15.09
CA LYS A 93 -2.15 -9.31 14.38
C LYS A 93 -1.24 -8.09 14.20
N ARG A 94 -0.33 -7.81 15.14
CA ARG A 94 0.66 -6.74 15.00
C ARG A 94 1.70 -7.03 13.92
N THR A 95 1.93 -8.30 13.61
CA THR A 95 2.91 -8.74 12.61
C THR A 95 2.33 -8.66 11.18
N LEU A 96 1.01 -8.67 11.05
CA LEU A 96 0.26 -8.52 9.80
C LEU A 96 -0.02 -7.05 9.50
#